data_AF-X6KMT4-F1
#
_entry.id   AF-X6KMT4-F1
#
_cell.length_a   1.000
_cell.length_b   1.000
_cell.length_c   1.000
_cell.angle_alpha   90.00
_cell.angle_beta   90.00
_cell.angle_gamma   90.00
#
_symmetry.space_group_name_H-M   'P 1'
#
loop_
_entity.id
_entity.type
_entity.pdbx_description
1 polymer ?
#
loop_
_entity_poly.entity_id
_entity_poly.type
_entity_poly.pdbx_seq_one_letter_code
_entity_poly.pdbx_strand_id
1 'polypeptide(L)'
;MPQHRHSIPPPREAKLFRNNRSQAVRIPVEFELPGEKVLISRDGDRLIIEPVRQPGLTALLTQWAKEPPLGPEDDFPEIHDAPVGPEDIF
;
A
#
# COMPACT_ATOMS: atom_id res chain seq x y z
N MET A 1 18.02 -6.07 -2.33
CA MET A 1 17.02 -5.24 -1.63
C MET A 1 17.71 -4.54 -0.47
N PRO A 2 17.96 -3.22 -0.51
CA PRO A 2 18.58 -2.54 0.61
C PRO A 2 17.54 -2.44 1.73
N GLN A 3 17.78 -3.18 2.82
CA GLN A 3 17.05 -2.98 4.06
C GLN A 3 17.55 -1.67 4.65
N HIS A 4 16.78 -0.59 4.51
CA HIS A 4 17.03 0.64 5.23
C HIS A 4 16.99 0.33 6.72
N ARG A 5 18.18 0.22 7.35
CA ARG A 5 18.33 0.28 8.80
C ARG A 5 17.80 1.65 9.23
N HIS A 6 16.52 1.72 9.56
CA HIS A 6 15.95 2.90 10.20
C HIS A 6 16.52 2.93 11.60
N SER A 7 17.50 3.81 11.83
CA SER A 7 17.81 4.27 13.18
C SER A 7 16.53 4.83 13.75
N ILE A 8 16.02 4.24 14.84
CA ILE A 8 14.80 4.71 15.51
C ILE A 8 15.06 6.16 15.95
N PRO A 9 14.35 7.16 15.41
CA PRO A 9 14.52 8.54 15.83
C PRO A 9 14.15 8.68 17.31
N PRO A 10 14.86 9.53 18.08
CA PRO A 10 14.54 9.75 19.48
C PRO A 10 13.13 10.38 19.61
N PRO A 11 12.41 10.16 20.73
CA PRO A 11 11.10 10.75 20.94
C PRO A 11 11.13 12.27 20.81
N ARG A 12 10.10 12.84 20.16
CA ARG A 12 9.94 14.28 19.98
C ARG A 12 8.59 14.74 20.49
N GLU A 13 8.59 15.87 21.20
CA GLU A 13 7.34 16.52 21.59
C GLU A 13 6.62 17.09 20.36
N ALA A 14 5.33 16.79 20.23
CA ALA A 14 4.49 17.28 19.15
C ALA A 14 3.28 18.03 19.72
N LYS A 15 2.88 19.11 19.04
CA LYS A 15 1.74 19.91 19.46
C LYS A 15 0.42 19.27 19.01
N LEU A 16 -0.49 19.04 19.96
CA LEU A 16 -1.87 18.68 19.68
C LEU A 16 -2.66 19.88 19.18
N PHE A 17 -3.53 19.66 18.21
CA PHE A 17 -4.43 20.67 17.68
C PHE A 17 -5.80 20.08 17.36
N ARG A 18 -6.75 20.93 16.96
CA ARG A 18 -8.10 20.53 16.57
C ARG A 18 -8.23 20.61 15.05
N ASN A 19 -8.77 19.54 14.46
CA ASN A 19 -9.24 19.52 13.07
C ASN A 19 -10.76 19.28 13.12
N ASN A 20 -11.54 20.36 12.96
CA ASN A 20 -12.98 20.37 13.18
C ASN A 20 -13.37 19.80 14.56
N ARG A 21 -14.11 18.69 14.57
CA ARG A 21 -14.57 18.02 15.80
C ARG A 21 -13.57 16.98 16.34
N SER A 22 -12.42 16.81 15.68
CA SER A 22 -11.40 15.81 16.02
C SER A 22 -10.13 16.43 16.59
N GLN A 23 -9.43 15.70 17.44
CA GLN A 23 -8.06 16.02 17.84
C GLN A 23 -7.09 15.48 16.80
N ALA A 24 -6.01 16.22 16.53
CA ALA A 24 -4.99 15.84 15.57
C ALA A 24 -3.59 16.18 16.09
N VAL A 25 -2.60 15.46 15.57
CA VAL A 25 -1.17 15.70 15.76
C VAL A 25 -0.51 15.79 14.40
N ARG A 26 0.44 16.72 14.22
CA ARG A 26 1.25 16.76 13.01
C ARG A 26 2.36 15.75 13.18
N ILE A 27 2.46 14.80 12.25
CA ILE A 27 3.54 13.81 12.22
C ILE A 27 4.74 14.49 11.57
N PRO A 28 5.86 14.70 12.29
CA PRO A 28 7.09 15.20 11.67
C PRO A 28 7.62 14.23 10.61
N VAL A 29 8.36 14.74 9.63
CA VAL A 29 8.85 13.95 8.47
C VAL A 29 9.69 12.74 8.89
N GLU A 30 10.43 12.85 9.98
CA GLU A 30 11.23 11.76 10.53
C GLU A 30 10.38 10.60 11.10
N PHE A 31 9.09 10.81 11.34
CA PHE A 31 8.12 9.79 11.80
C PHE A 31 7.05 9.48 10.75
N GLU A 32 7.24 9.91 9.50
CA GLU A 32 6.25 9.72 8.43
C GLU A 32 5.98 8.23 8.19
N LEU A 33 4.70 7.85 8.13
CA LEU A 33 4.26 6.48 7.89
C LEU A 33 3.96 6.29 6.40
N PRO A 34 4.28 5.13 5.82
CA PRO A 34 3.94 4.86 4.42
C PRO A 34 2.43 4.71 4.22
N GLY A 35 1.94 5.18 3.07
CA GLY A 35 0.55 5.04 2.65
C GLY A 35 -0.35 6.16 3.15
N GLU A 36 -1.66 6.01 2.90
CA GLU A 36 -2.67 7.06 3.17
C GLU A 36 -3.54 6.78 4.41
N LYS A 37 -3.49 5.54 4.92
CA LYS A 37 -4.36 5.07 6.00
C LYS A 37 -3.54 4.42 7.11
N VAL A 38 -3.98 4.64 8.34
CA VAL A 38 -3.36 4.10 9.55
C VAL A 38 -4.42 3.44 10.44
N LEU A 39 -4.01 2.42 11.17
CA LEU A 39 -4.73 1.87 12.32
C LEU A 39 -4.28 2.60 13.57
N ILE A 40 -5.22 2.92 14.44
CA ILE A 40 -4.95 3.54 15.74
C ILE A 40 -5.48 2.61 16.82
N SER A 41 -4.61 2.19 17.74
CA SER A 41 -4.96 1.42 18.92
C SER A 41 -4.48 2.14 20.19
N ARG A 42 -5.05 1.79 21.33
CA ARG A 42 -4.71 2.38 22.63
C ARG A 42 -4.19 1.31 23.56
N ASP A 43 -3.03 1.57 24.16
CA ASP A 43 -2.44 0.77 25.22
C ASP A 43 -2.18 1.67 26.43
N GLY A 44 -3.08 1.63 27.41
CA GLY A 44 -3.07 2.56 28.55
C GLY A 44 -3.15 4.03 28.11
N ASP A 45 -2.10 4.79 28.43
CA ASP A 45 -1.93 6.20 28.08
C ASP A 45 -1.32 6.43 26.69
N ARG A 46 -0.90 5.35 26.01
CA ARG A 46 -0.24 5.41 24.70
C ARG A 46 -1.24 5.24 23.57
N LEU A 47 -1.06 6.02 22.52
CA LEU A 47 -1.67 5.78 21.21
C LEU A 47 -0.62 5.13 20.32
N ILE A 48 -0.94 3.95 19.79
CA ILE A 48 -0.13 3.21 18.84
C ILE A 48 -0.74 3.44 17.45
N ILE A 49 0.07 3.94 16.51
CA ILE A 49 -0.34 4.24 15.14
C ILE A 49 0.48 3.38 14.20
N GLU A 50 -0.19 2.56 13.39
CA GLU A 50 0.44 1.62 12.47
C GLU A 50 -0.09 1.83 11.05
N PRO A 51 0.75 1.73 10.00
CA PRO A 51 0.28 1.87 8.63
C PRO A 51 -0.61 0.70 8.23
N VAL A 52 -1.71 0.98 7.53
CA VAL A 52 -2.51 -0.07 6.88
C VAL A 52 -1.69 -0.59 5.71
N ARG A 53 -1.13 -1.79 5.85
CA ARG A 53 -0.43 -2.46 4.75
C ARG A 53 -1.46 -3.04 3.80
N GLN A 54 -1.51 -2.54 2.58
CA GLN A 54 -2.18 -3.25 1.50
C GLN A 54 -1.40 -4.54 1.21
N PRO A 55 -2.08 -5.65 0.86
CA PRO A 55 -1.39 -6.84 0.39
C PRO A 55 -0.47 -6.44 -0.77
N GLY A 56 0.81 -6.77 -0.66
CA GLY A 56 1.71 -6.63 -1.82
C GLY A 56 1.24 -7.53 -2.96
N LEU A 57 1.71 -7.26 -4.19
CA LEU A 57 1.35 -8.06 -5.37
C LEU A 57 1.44 -9.58 -5.11
N THR A 58 2.49 -10.03 -4.42
CA THR A 58 2.67 -11.45 -4.05
C THR A 58 1.55 -11.99 -3.17
N ALA A 59 1.09 -11.22 -2.19
CA ALA A 59 0.00 -11.64 -1.30
C ALA A 59 -1.32 -11.68 -2.06
N LEU A 60 -1.55 -10.73 -2.96
CA LEU A 60 -2.72 -10.71 -3.85
C LEU A 60 -2.73 -11.91 -4.82
N LEU A 61 -1.59 -12.21 -5.47
CA LEU A 61 -1.45 -13.38 -6.34
C LEU A 61 -1.64 -14.70 -5.58
N THR A 62 -1.14 -14.79 -4.35
CA THR A 62 -1.35 -15.96 -3.48
C THR A 62 -2.82 -16.13 -3.11
N GLN A 63 -3.57 -15.03 -2.98
CA GLN A 63 -5.00 -15.09 -2.76
C GLN A 63 -5.73 -15.58 -4.02
N TRP A 64 -5.46 -14.99 -5.19
CA TRP A 64 -6.08 -15.40 -6.46
C TRP A 64 -5.76 -16.85 -6.83
N ALA A 65 -4.55 -17.35 -6.52
CA ALA A 65 -4.19 -18.74 -6.73
C ALA A 65 -5.04 -19.74 -5.91
N LYS A 66 -5.77 -19.28 -4.90
CA LYS A 66 -6.71 -20.11 -4.10
C LYS A 66 -8.14 -20.03 -4.60
N GLU A 67 -8.45 -19.09 -5.50
CA GLU A 67 -9.77 -18.93 -6.06
C GLU A 67 -10.00 -19.99 -7.16
N PRO A 68 -11.25 -20.41 -7.41
CA PRO A 68 -11.57 -21.28 -8.54
C PRO A 68 -11.10 -20.64 -9.86
N PRO A 69 -10.69 -21.46 -10.86
CA PRO A 69 -10.48 -20.95 -12.20
C PRO A 69 -11.70 -20.20 -12.71
N LEU A 70 -11.45 -19.14 -13.47
CA LEU A 70 -12.51 -18.38 -14.14
C LEU A 70 -13.30 -19.29 -15.09
N GLY A 71 -14.57 -18.95 -15.29
CA GLY A 71 -15.46 -19.73 -16.14
C GLY A 71 -15.25 -19.45 -17.63
N PRO A 72 -15.85 -20.25 -18.53
CA PRO A 72 -15.79 -20.02 -19.97
C PRO A 72 -16.34 -18.65 -20.41
N GLU A 73 -17.16 -18.01 -19.59
CA GLU A 73 -17.65 -16.64 -19.80
C GLU A 73 -16.56 -15.57 -19.68
N ASP A 74 -15.47 -15.89 -18.98
CA ASP A 74 -14.32 -15.02 -18.78
C ASP A 74 -13.17 -15.34 -19.76
N ASP A 75 -13.37 -16.31 -20.66
CA ASP A 75 -12.37 -16.65 -21.67
C ASP A 75 -12.08 -15.44 -22.57
N PHE A 76 -10.80 -15.25 -22.86
CA PHE A 76 -10.38 -14.22 -23.81
C PHE A 76 -10.94 -14.55 -25.20
N PRO A 77 -11.32 -13.54 -25.99
CA PRO A 77 -11.66 -13.76 -27.39
C PRO A 77 -10.45 -14.35 -28.13
N GLU A 78 -10.71 -15.05 -29.24
CA GLU A 78 -9.63 -15.51 -30.10
C GLU A 78 -8.87 -14.29 -30.66
N ILE A 79 -7.59 -14.17 -30.32
CA ILE A 79 -6.69 -13.15 -30.84
C ILE A 79 -5.75 -13.82 -31.82
N HIS A 80 -5.81 -13.41 -33.09
CA HIS A 80 -4.87 -13.89 -34.09
C HIS A 80 -3.49 -13.25 -33.86
N ASP A 81 -2.49 -14.08 -33.55
CA ASP A 81 -1.09 -13.68 -33.43
C ASP A 81 -0.47 -13.53 -34.83
N ALA A 82 -0.90 -12.47 -35.53
CA ALA A 82 -0.37 -12.14 -36.84
C ALA A 82 1.09 -11.69 -36.70
N PRO A 83 1.99 -12.14 -37.59
CA PRO A 83 3.33 -11.59 -37.62
C PRO A 83 3.26 -10.08 -37.82
N VAL A 84 4.22 -9.36 -37.22
CA VAL A 84 4.38 -7.92 -37.44
C VAL A 84 4.41 -7.64 -38.95
N GLY A 85 3.50 -6.79 -39.41
CA GLY A 85 3.46 -6.36 -40.80
C GLY A 85 4.68 -5.49 -41.15
N PRO A 86 5.11 -5.47 -42.42
CA PRO A 86 6.13 -4.53 -42.85
C PRO A 86 5.60 -3.10 -42.70
N GLU A 87 6.22 -2.31 -41.84
CA GLU A 87 6.05 -0.86 -41.79
C GLU A 87 7.21 -0.21 -42.53
N ASP A 88 6.91 0.79 -43.36
CA ASP A 88 7.93 1.60 -44.02
C ASP A 88 8.43 2.63 -42.99
N ILE A 89 9.54 2.32 -42.33
CA ILE A 89 10.08 3.11 -41.21
C ILE A 89 11.06 4.20 -41.68
N PHE A 90 10.97 4.63 -42.93
CA PHE A 90 11.88 5.59 -43.57
C PHE A 90 11.14 6.68 -44.37
#